data_AF-A0A2E4DQ27-F1
#
_entry.id   AF-A0A2E4DQ27-F1
#
_cell.length_a   1.000
_cell.length_b   1.000
_cell.length_c   1.000
_cell.angle_alpha   90.00
_cell.angle_beta   90.00
_cell.angle_gamma   90.00
#
_symmetry.space_group_name_H-M   'P 1'
#
loop_
_entity.id
_entity.type
_entity.pdbx_description
1 polymer ?
#
loop_
_entity_poly.entity_id
_entity_poly.type
_entity_poly.pdbx_seq_one_letter_code
_entity_poly.pdbx_strand_id
1 'polypeptide(L)'
;MWEMWDEFGIGQSEMIGYWVNGCPVKAEHPNVHATVYHKQGRSMIAVANWDDETVDCHLKIDFFVLGINQKRAHLHAMEIKGFQPKCTFYPDEVIPIAPGKAWVLILEEEKVTIPA
;
A
#
# COMPACT_ATOMS: atom_id res chain seq x y z
N MET A 1 -3.76 -6.43 -13.70
CA MET A 1 -3.49 -7.12 -12.42
C MET A 1 -2.19 -7.92 -12.51
N TRP A 2 -2.14 -8.95 -13.38
CA TRP A 2 -0.94 -9.76 -13.59
C TRP A 2 0.32 -8.95 -13.92
N GLU A 3 0.23 -8.00 -14.86
CA GLU A 3 1.36 -7.11 -15.20
C GLU A 3 1.92 -6.35 -13.99
N MET A 4 1.05 -5.82 -13.12
CA MET A 4 1.47 -5.14 -11.90
C MET A 4 2.15 -6.09 -10.92
N TRP A 5 1.60 -7.29 -10.74
CA TRP A 5 2.21 -8.31 -9.89
C TRP A 5 3.58 -8.76 -10.39
N ASP A 6 3.75 -8.87 -11.70
CA ASP A 6 5.03 -9.20 -12.32
C ASP A 6 6.05 -8.05 -12.17
N GLU A 7 5.63 -6.80 -12.38
CA GLU A 7 6.47 -5.60 -12.19
C GLU A 7 6.90 -5.41 -10.73
N PHE A 8 6.01 -5.68 -9.78
CA PHE A 8 6.36 -5.74 -8.36
C PHE A 8 7.22 -6.97 -8.04
N GLY A 9 7.03 -8.06 -8.76
CA GLY A 9 7.63 -9.36 -8.54
C GLY A 9 7.05 -10.06 -7.31
N ILE A 10 5.72 -10.12 -7.20
CA ILE A 10 4.99 -10.61 -6.00
C ILE A 10 5.43 -12.01 -5.54
N GLY A 11 5.85 -12.89 -6.47
CA GLY A 11 6.32 -14.24 -6.14
C GLY A 11 7.59 -14.31 -5.29
N GLN A 12 8.28 -13.19 -5.11
CA GLN A 12 9.49 -13.06 -4.26
C GLN A 12 9.21 -12.25 -2.99
N SER A 13 7.94 -12.00 -2.67
CA SER A 13 7.53 -11.25 -1.47
C SER A 13 6.99 -12.17 -0.39
N GLU A 14 7.10 -11.75 0.86
CA GLU A 14 6.43 -12.38 1.98
C GLU A 14 5.04 -11.75 2.17
N MET A 15 3.97 -12.57 2.14
CA MET A 15 2.63 -12.08 2.41
C MET A 15 2.36 -12.06 3.93
N ILE A 16 2.07 -10.87 4.45
CA ILE A 16 1.65 -10.63 5.83
C ILE A 16 0.19 -10.18 5.80
N GLY A 17 -0.72 -11.10 6.15
CA GLY A 17 -2.16 -10.87 6.12
C GLY A 17 -2.65 -9.88 7.17
N TYR A 18 -3.76 -9.20 6.89
CA TYR A 18 -4.37 -8.23 7.82
C TYR A 18 -4.74 -8.81 9.20
N TRP A 19 -4.97 -10.13 9.26
CA TRP A 19 -5.29 -10.86 10.50
C TRP A 19 -4.06 -11.15 11.37
N VAL A 20 -2.85 -10.94 10.84
CA VAL A 20 -1.61 -11.15 11.60
C VAL A 20 -1.42 -9.97 12.55
N ASN A 21 -1.28 -10.23 13.85
CA ASN A 21 -1.13 -9.18 14.86
C ASN A 21 0.07 -8.24 14.56
N GLY A 22 1.16 -8.81 14.05
CA GLY A 22 2.37 -8.09 13.64
C GLY A 22 2.34 -7.52 12.22
N CYS A 23 1.18 -7.38 11.58
CA CYS A 23 1.11 -6.76 10.26
C CYS A 23 1.68 -5.32 10.32
N PRO A 24 2.71 -4.99 9.51
CA PRO A 24 3.40 -3.70 9.59
C PRO A 24 2.56 -2.55 9.00
N VAL A 25 1.42 -2.84 8.39
CA VAL A 25 0.48 -1.83 7.90
C VAL A 25 -0.91 -2.13 8.41
N LYS A 26 -1.52 -1.16 9.07
CA LYS A 26 -2.90 -1.24 9.56
C LYS A 26 -3.68 -0.01 9.14
N ALA A 27 -4.90 -0.21 8.68
CA ALA A 27 -5.85 0.87 8.52
C ALA A 27 -6.31 1.39 9.88
N GLU A 28 -6.67 2.66 9.98
CA GLU A 28 -7.25 3.20 11.21
C GLU A 28 -8.71 2.78 11.42
N HIS A 29 -9.41 2.44 10.34
CA HIS A 29 -10.81 2.04 10.37
C HIS A 29 -10.97 0.52 10.54
N PRO A 30 -11.84 0.03 11.44
CA PRO A 30 -11.95 -1.40 11.76
C PRO A 30 -12.44 -2.26 10.58
N ASN A 31 -13.25 -1.70 9.67
CA ASN A 31 -13.74 -2.37 8.47
C ASN A 31 -12.87 -2.14 7.23
N VAL A 32 -11.73 -1.47 7.39
CA VAL A 32 -10.72 -1.36 6.33
C VAL A 32 -9.56 -2.28 6.71
N HIS A 33 -9.14 -3.11 5.76
CA HIS A 33 -8.13 -4.14 6.01
C HIS A 33 -6.97 -4.00 5.04
N ALA A 34 -5.74 -4.15 5.54
CA ALA A 34 -4.52 -4.04 4.77
C ALA A 34 -3.68 -5.32 4.87
N THR A 35 -3.39 -5.93 3.71
CA THR A 35 -2.44 -7.04 3.57
C THR A 35 -1.18 -6.54 2.90
N VAL A 36 -0.02 -6.92 3.44
CA VAL A 36 1.29 -6.49 2.95
C VAL A 36 1.98 -7.63 2.23
N TYR A 37 2.54 -7.33 1.07
CA TYR A 37 3.45 -8.18 0.34
C TYR A 37 4.82 -7.52 0.46
N HIS A 38 5.64 -8.03 1.38
CA HIS A 38 6.86 -7.37 1.81
C HIS A 38 8.07 -7.82 0.99
N LYS A 39 8.85 -6.84 0.51
CA LYS A 39 10.25 -6.98 0.15
C LYS A 39 11.03 -5.88 0.87
N GLN A 40 12.30 -6.14 1.18
CA GLN A 40 13.14 -5.16 1.86
C GLN A 40 13.26 -3.87 1.02
N GLY A 41 12.84 -2.74 1.58
CA GLY A 41 12.87 -1.43 0.90
C GLY A 41 11.77 -1.19 -0.14
N ARG A 42 10.86 -2.16 -0.37
CA ARG A 42 9.73 -2.03 -1.32
C ARG A 42 8.60 -2.97 -0.94
N SER A 43 7.42 -2.46 -0.60
CA SER A 43 6.29 -3.30 -0.20
C SER A 43 5.03 -2.97 -0.99
N MET A 44 4.26 -3.99 -1.38
CA MET A 44 2.94 -3.80 -1.98
C MET A 44 1.88 -3.97 -0.89
N ILE A 45 0.92 -3.07 -0.83
CA ILE A 45 -0.13 -3.02 0.18
C ILE A 45 -1.46 -3.12 -0.55
N ALA A 46 -2.20 -4.20 -0.28
CA ALA A 46 -3.58 -4.34 -0.70
C ALA A 46 -4.47 -3.85 0.44
N VAL A 47 -5.18 -2.73 0.25
CA VAL A 47 -6.08 -2.15 1.24
C VAL A 47 -7.52 -2.14 0.70
N ALA A 48 -8.46 -2.73 1.42
CA ALA A 48 -9.84 -2.89 0.99
C ALA A 48 -10.83 -2.39 2.05
N ASN A 49 -11.90 -1.76 1.60
CA ASN A 49 -13.00 -1.30 2.44
C ASN A 49 -14.16 -2.30 2.40
N TRP A 50 -14.51 -2.83 3.57
CA TRP A 50 -15.61 -3.75 3.81
C TRP A 50 -16.81 -3.09 4.50
N ASP A 51 -16.79 -1.77 4.63
CA ASP A 51 -17.93 -0.99 5.07
C ASP A 51 -18.91 -0.72 3.92
N ASP A 52 -20.13 -0.30 4.27
CA ASP A 52 -21.19 0.07 3.33
C ASP A 52 -21.05 1.52 2.84
N GLU A 53 -20.17 2.30 3.46
CA GLU A 53 -19.86 3.70 3.12
C GLU A 53 -18.41 3.90 2.68
N THR A 54 -18.16 4.98 1.95
CA THR A 54 -16.78 5.38 1.60
C THR A 54 -16.05 5.77 2.88
N VAL A 55 -14.85 5.23 3.06
CA VAL A 55 -13.97 5.56 4.18
C VAL A 55 -12.76 6.32 3.68
N ASP A 56 -12.53 7.51 4.22
CA ASP A 56 -11.27 8.23 4.10
C ASP A 56 -10.36 7.72 5.22
N CYS A 57 -9.33 6.95 4.86
CA CYS A 57 -8.55 6.18 5.84
C CYS A 57 -7.07 6.55 5.78
N HIS A 58 -6.48 6.85 6.94
CA HIS A 58 -5.03 6.81 7.13
C HIS A 58 -4.51 5.38 7.33
N LEU A 59 -3.28 5.14 6.86
CA LEU A 59 -2.54 3.91 7.10
C LEU A 59 -1.47 4.14 8.18
N LYS A 60 -1.52 3.31 9.23
CA LYS A 60 -0.46 3.21 10.23
C LYS A 60 0.59 2.25 9.70
N ILE A 61 1.76 2.79 9.35
CA ILE A 61 2.84 2.05 8.69
C ILE A 61 4.06 1.98 9.62
N ASP A 62 4.53 0.77 9.91
CA ASP A 62 5.80 0.51 10.58
C ASP A 62 6.95 0.52 9.56
N PHE A 63 7.47 1.72 9.31
CA PHE A 63 8.57 1.95 8.38
C PHE A 63 9.87 1.22 8.74
N PHE A 64 10.08 0.98 10.03
CA PHE A 64 11.28 0.29 10.52
C PHE A 64 11.27 -1.18 10.10
N VAL A 65 10.14 -1.87 10.33
CA VAL A 65 9.96 -3.27 9.90
C VAL A 65 10.04 -3.40 8.38
N LEU A 66 9.49 -2.43 7.65
CA LEU A 66 9.51 -2.44 6.18
C LEU A 66 10.88 -2.06 5.58
N GLY A 67 11.81 -1.54 6.39
CA GLY A 67 13.11 -1.08 5.94
C GLY A 67 13.03 0.11 4.98
N ILE A 68 12.10 1.03 5.22
CA ILE A 68 11.84 2.21 4.38
C ILE A 68 12.07 3.48 5.20
N ASN A 69 12.76 4.46 4.64
CA ASN A 69 12.85 5.78 5.26
C ASN A 69 11.54 6.54 5.11
N GLN A 70 10.82 6.72 6.23
CA GLN A 70 9.55 7.47 6.29
C GLN A 70 9.61 8.84 5.59
N LYS A 71 10.72 9.57 5.70
CA LYS A 71 10.85 10.92 5.12
C LYS A 71 10.92 10.93 3.59
N ARG A 72 11.17 9.78 2.98
CA ARG A 72 11.25 9.59 1.53
C ARG A 72 10.17 8.64 1.03
N ALA A 73 9.31 8.16 1.93
CA ALA A 73 8.31 7.17 1.60
C ALA A 73 7.14 7.81 0.86
N HIS A 74 6.69 7.14 -0.18
CA HIS A 74 5.46 7.48 -0.88
C HIS A 74 4.73 6.19 -1.27
N LEU A 75 3.41 6.29 -1.36
CA LEU A 75 2.53 5.23 -1.83
C LEU A 75 2.13 5.58 -3.25
N HIS A 76 2.28 4.66 -4.20
CA HIS A 76 1.75 4.88 -5.55
C HIS A 76 0.89 3.71 -6.01
N ALA A 77 -0.27 4.06 -6.55
CA ALA A 77 -1.14 3.19 -7.31
C ALA A 77 -0.74 3.27 -8.78
N MET A 78 -0.38 2.14 -9.38
CA MET A 78 -0.31 2.04 -10.84
C MET A 78 -1.72 1.90 -11.41
N GLU A 79 -1.92 2.35 -12.64
CA GLU A 79 -3.19 2.15 -13.33
C GLU A 79 -3.41 0.65 -13.55
N ILE A 80 -4.55 0.13 -13.09
CA ILE A 80 -5.01 -1.21 -13.41
C ILE A 80 -6.41 -1.06 -14.00
N LYS A 81 -6.51 -1.21 -15.32
CA LYS A 81 -7.74 -1.03 -16.07
C LYS A 81 -8.90 -1.82 -15.44
N GLY A 82 -9.97 -1.11 -15.09
CA GLY A 82 -11.17 -1.69 -14.48
C GLY A 82 -11.07 -1.94 -12.96
N PHE A 83 -9.95 -1.61 -12.32
CA PHE A 83 -9.74 -1.80 -10.88
C PHE A 83 -9.41 -0.49 -10.17
N GLN A 84 -8.34 0.20 -10.59
CA GLN A 84 -7.90 1.46 -9.97
C GLN A 84 -7.21 2.39 -10.98
N PRO A 85 -7.32 3.72 -10.84
CA PRO A 85 -6.53 4.67 -11.63
C PRO A 85 -5.09 4.79 -11.11
N LYS A 86 -4.21 5.44 -11.89
CA LYS A 86 -2.91 5.88 -11.39
C LYS A 86 -3.09 6.98 -10.34
N CYS A 87 -2.44 6.86 -9.19
CA CYS A 87 -2.51 7.85 -8.11
C CYS A 87 -1.26 7.76 -7.24
N THR A 88 -0.92 8.84 -6.53
CA THR A 88 0.14 8.86 -5.52
C THR A 88 -0.44 9.44 -4.25
N PHE A 89 -0.11 8.83 -3.12
CA PHE A 89 -0.42 9.29 -1.78
C PHE A 89 0.87 9.40 -0.97
N TYR A 90 0.91 10.32 -0.02
CA TYR A 90 1.94 10.35 1.02
C TYR A 90 1.46 9.64 2.29
N PRO A 91 2.36 9.10 3.13
CA PRO A 91 1.97 8.35 4.32
C PRO A 91 1.03 9.06 5.30
N ASP A 92 1.07 10.39 5.33
CA ASP A 92 0.25 11.26 6.16
C ASP A 92 -1.06 11.72 5.49
N GLU A 93 -1.29 11.34 4.23
CA GLU A 93 -2.52 11.65 3.52
C GLU A 93 -3.62 10.62 3.81
N VAL A 94 -4.87 11.06 3.64
CA VAL A 94 -6.04 10.19 3.66
C VAL A 94 -6.18 9.49 2.32
N ILE A 95 -6.54 8.21 2.36
CA ILE A 95 -6.81 7.41 1.16
C ILE A 95 -8.32 7.15 1.10
N PRO A 96 -9.03 7.70 0.10
CA PRO A 96 -10.46 7.43 -0.06
C PRO A 96 -10.66 6.02 -0.63
N ILE A 97 -11.47 5.21 0.05
CA ILE A 97 -11.78 3.84 -0.37
C ILE A 97 -13.29 3.64 -0.38
N ALA A 98 -13.88 3.54 -1.57
CA ALA A 98 -15.31 3.31 -1.73
C ALA A 98 -15.74 1.92 -1.23
N PRO A 99 -17.04 1.72 -0.91
CA PRO A 99 -17.58 0.43 -0.45
C PRO A 99 -17.25 -0.71 -1.40
N GLY A 100 -16.75 -1.82 -0.85
CA GLY A 100 -16.37 -3.01 -1.63
C GLY A 100 -15.26 -2.76 -2.66
N LYS A 101 -14.53 -1.64 -2.56
CA LYS A 101 -13.37 -1.32 -3.39
C LYS A 101 -12.08 -1.51 -2.60
N ALA A 102 -10.99 -1.57 -3.37
CA ALA A 102 -9.66 -1.73 -2.83
C ALA A 102 -8.66 -0.92 -3.65
N TRP A 103 -7.55 -0.60 -3.01
CA TRP A 103 -6.33 -0.13 -3.65
C TRP A 103 -5.24 -1.18 -3.54
N VAL A 104 -4.40 -1.23 -4.55
CA VAL A 104 -3.09 -1.87 -4.50
C VAL A 104 -2.04 -0.79 -4.67
N LEU A 105 -1.32 -0.52 -3.59
CA LEU A 105 -0.36 0.55 -3.45
C LEU A 105 1.04 -0.03 -3.34
N ILE A 106 2.01 0.58 -4.00
CA ILE A 106 3.42 0.29 -3.81
C ILE A 106 3.99 1.35 -2.88
N LEU A 107 4.52 0.91 -1.74
CA LEU A 107 5.29 1.72 -0.80
C LEU A 107 6.78 1.55 -1.09
N GLU A 108 7.43 2.65 -1.46
CA GLU A 108 8.87 2.70 -1.68
C GLU A 108 9.45 4.08 -1.38
N GLU A 109 10.78 4.18 -1.36
CA GLU A 109 11.47 5.46 -1.22
C GLU A 109 11.54 6.21 -2.56
N GLU A 110 11.33 7.52 -2.57
CA GLU A 110 11.60 8.37 -3.73
C GLU A 110 13.06 8.18 -4.15
N LYS A 111 13.30 7.84 -5.41
CA LYS A 111 14.66 7.71 -5.95
C LYS A 111 15.33 9.09 -5.90
N VAL A 112 16.48 9.19 -5.24
CA VAL A 112 17.30 10.40 -5.30
C VAL A 112 17.86 10.50 -6.71
N THR A 113 17.27 11.34 -7.54
CA THR A 113 17.89 11.75 -8.80
C THR A 113 19.01 12.71 -8.45
N ILE A 114 20.26 12.25 -8.48
CA ILE A 114 21.41 13.16 -8.40
C ILE A 114 21.47 13.85 -9.77
N PRO A 115 21.27 15.18 -9.86
CA PRO A 115 21.48 15.89 -11.11
C PRO A 115 22.95 15.73 -11.52
N ALA A 116 23.18 15.38 -12.78
CA ALA A 116 24.51 15.28 -13.37
C ALA A 116 25.26 16.62 -13.34
#